data_AF-A0A1V6EAY6-F1
#
_entry.id   AF-A0A1V6EAY6-F1
#
_cell.length_a   1.000
_cell.length_b   1.000
_cell.length_c   1.000
_cell.angle_alpha   90.00
_cell.angle_beta   90.00
_cell.angle_gamma   90.00
#
_symmetry.space_group_name_H-M   'P 1'
#
loop_
_entity.id
_entity.type
_entity.pdbx_description
1 polymer ?
#
loop_
_entity_poly.entity_id
_entity_poly.type
_entity_poly.pdbx_seq_one_letter_code
_entity_poly.pdbx_strand_id
1 'polypeptide(L)'
;MNHIAELENRLWDIADELRANSDLRSSEYSLPVLGLIFLKYADSQFSKQSKIFSQKASQRHVIGKTDYQAAGVIYLPEKARFSYLLTLPESKDIAKAINQAMDIIEAENEDLKGVLPKTYNRFRNNLLVELIKLMSSIPEDIEGDAFGRIYEYFLGKFAMNEGTQGGDSLHPHRWSSLLSQ
;
A
#
# COMPACT_ATOMS: atom_id res chain seq x y z
N MET A 1 5.34 21.66 -15.25
CA MET A 1 5.21 20.21 -15.48
C MET A 1 4.54 19.60 -14.27
N ASN A 2 3.54 18.74 -14.47
CA ASN A 2 2.78 18.14 -13.36
C ASN A 2 3.56 16.91 -12.87
N HIS A 3 4.48 17.12 -11.92
CA HIS A 3 5.41 16.09 -11.43
C HIS A 3 4.71 14.81 -10.95
N ILE A 4 3.46 14.91 -10.48
CA ILE A 4 2.66 13.76 -10.05
C ILE A 4 2.23 12.91 -11.25
N ALA A 5 1.85 13.52 -12.38
CA ALA A 5 1.45 12.75 -13.56
C ALA A 5 2.62 11.96 -14.18
N GLU A 6 3.83 12.53 -14.14
CA GLU A 6 5.04 11.82 -14.56
C GLU A 6 5.36 10.65 -13.62
N LEU A 7 5.16 10.84 -12.31
CA LEU A 7 5.31 9.78 -11.31
C LEU A 7 4.28 8.66 -11.50
N GLU A 8 3.00 8.99 -11.68
CA GLU A 8 1.90 8.06 -11.96
C GLU A 8 2.23 7.17 -13.17
N ASN A 9 2.60 7.79 -14.30
CA ASN A 9 2.99 7.08 -15.52
C ASN A 9 4.20 6.18 -15.28
N ARG A 10 5.26 6.70 -14.65
CA ARG A 10 6.48 5.91 -14.39
C ARG A 10 6.21 4.70 -13.49
N LEU A 11 5.45 4.89 -12.41
CA LEU A 11 5.08 3.79 -11.51
C LEU A 11 4.27 2.73 -12.27
N TRP A 12 3.32 3.18 -13.08
CA TRP A 12 2.50 2.29 -13.89
C TRP A 12 3.31 1.52 -14.91
N ASP A 13 4.18 2.18 -15.69
CA ASP A 13 4.96 1.53 -16.74
C ASP A 13 5.83 0.41 -16.17
N ILE A 14 6.50 0.66 -15.05
CA ILE A 14 7.29 -0.37 -14.36
C ILE A 14 6.37 -1.48 -13.82
N ALA A 15 5.25 -1.13 -13.19
CA ALA A 15 4.32 -2.13 -12.67
C ALA A 15 3.69 -2.98 -13.79
N ASP A 16 3.39 -2.42 -14.95
CA ASP A 16 2.83 -3.16 -16.08
C ASP A 16 3.90 -4.03 -16.76
N GLU A 17 5.14 -3.57 -16.85
CA GLU A 17 6.28 -4.39 -17.30
C GLU A 17 6.49 -5.60 -16.37
N LEU A 18 6.49 -5.37 -15.06
CA LEU A 18 6.58 -6.44 -14.06
C LEU A 18 5.44 -7.46 -14.19
N ARG A 19 4.23 -6.98 -14.47
CA ARG A 19 3.07 -7.84 -14.76
C ARG A 19 3.25 -8.64 -16.04
N ALA A 20 3.66 -7.99 -17.13
CA ALA A 20 3.83 -8.61 -18.44
C ALA A 20 4.92 -9.69 -18.43
N ASN A 21 5.94 -9.52 -17.58
CA ASN A 21 7.00 -10.50 -17.33
C ASN A 21 6.64 -11.53 -16.24
N SER A 22 5.37 -11.58 -15.84
CA SER A 22 4.82 -12.56 -14.89
C SER A 22 3.77 -13.44 -15.56
N ASP A 23 3.52 -14.62 -15.00
CA ASP A 23 2.47 -15.53 -15.46
C ASP A 23 1.08 -15.16 -14.89
N LEU A 24 0.93 -13.96 -14.31
CA LEU A 24 -0.29 -13.53 -13.63
C LEU A 24 -1.27 -12.84 -14.59
N ARG A 25 -2.55 -13.18 -14.47
CA ARG A 25 -3.63 -12.43 -15.14
C ARG A 25 -3.79 -11.05 -14.50
N SER A 26 -4.35 -10.10 -15.24
CA SER A 26 -4.61 -8.75 -14.73
C SER A 26 -5.38 -8.81 -13.40
N SER A 27 -6.47 -9.58 -13.33
CA SER A 27 -7.28 -9.71 -12.11
C SER A 27 -6.56 -10.33 -10.90
N GLU A 28 -5.49 -11.10 -11.14
CA GLU A 28 -4.65 -11.67 -10.07
C GLU A 28 -3.57 -10.69 -9.61
N TYR A 29 -3.22 -9.73 -10.47
CA TYR A 29 -2.18 -8.74 -10.25
C TYR A 29 -2.72 -7.42 -9.67
N SER A 30 -3.86 -6.95 -10.18
CA SER A 30 -4.47 -5.65 -9.87
C SER A 30 -4.67 -5.45 -8.37
N LEU A 31 -5.41 -6.36 -7.72
CA LEU A 31 -5.76 -6.22 -6.30
C LEU A 31 -4.52 -6.22 -5.38
N PRO A 32 -3.55 -7.16 -5.51
CA PRO A 32 -2.32 -7.12 -4.72
C PRO A 32 -1.48 -5.86 -4.92
N VAL A 33 -1.38 -5.33 -6.14
CA VAL A 33 -0.64 -4.09 -6.42
C VAL A 33 -1.32 -2.88 -5.78
N LEU A 34 -2.63 -2.76 -5.93
CA LEU A 34 -3.43 -1.74 -5.25
C LEU A 34 -3.28 -1.83 -3.72
N GLY A 35 -3.22 -3.05 -3.17
CA GLY A 35 -2.94 -3.27 -1.75
C GLY A 35 -1.56 -2.79 -1.32
N LEU A 36 -0.52 -2.93 -2.16
CA LEU A 36 0.81 -2.41 -1.87
C LEU A 36 0.87 -0.88 -1.94
N ILE A 37 0.13 -0.25 -2.85
CA ILE A 37 -0.01 1.21 -2.90
C ILE A 37 -0.66 1.71 -1.60
N PHE A 38 -1.75 1.07 -1.17
CA PHE A 38 -2.41 1.38 0.10
C PHE A 38 -1.47 1.20 1.30
N LEU A 39 -0.73 0.09 1.34
CA LEU A 39 0.24 -0.15 2.41
C LEU A 39 1.33 0.93 2.45
N LYS A 40 1.78 1.44 1.30
CA LYS A 40 2.79 2.52 1.25
C LYS A 40 2.22 3.84 1.73
N TYR A 41 0.96 4.14 1.40
CA TYR A 41 0.25 5.30 1.95
C TYR A 41 0.17 5.21 3.48
N ALA A 42 -0.29 4.07 4.01
CA ALA A 42 -0.42 3.87 5.46
C ALA A 42 0.93 4.02 6.18
N ASP A 43 2.00 3.48 5.60
CA ASP A 43 3.36 3.61 6.12
C ASP A 43 3.86 5.07 6.11
N SER A 44 3.56 5.83 5.05
CA SER A 44 3.91 7.25 4.95
C SER A 44 3.16 8.09 6.00
N GLN A 45 1.84 7.93 6.11
CA GLN A 45 1.03 8.65 7.09
C GLN A 45 1.43 8.31 8.53
N PHE A 46 1.62 7.03 8.82
CA PHE A 46 2.09 6.58 10.14
C PHE A 46 3.46 7.18 10.48
N SER A 47 4.40 7.18 9.54
CA SER A 47 5.74 7.74 9.74
C SER A 47 5.72 9.25 9.96
N LYS A 48 4.91 9.99 9.19
CA LYS A 48 4.69 11.43 9.40
C LYS A 48 4.14 11.71 10.80
N GLN A 49 3.08 11.00 11.18
CA GLN A 49 2.45 11.18 12.48
C GLN A 49 3.37 10.77 13.64
N SER A 50 4.15 9.71 13.47
CA SER A 50 5.15 9.29 14.45
C SER A 50 6.23 10.34 14.70
N LYS A 51 6.65 11.09 13.66
CA LYS A 51 7.61 12.21 13.79
C LYS A 51 6.98 13.38 14.56
N ILE A 52 5.68 13.66 14.34
CA ILE A 52 4.95 14.71 15.07
C ILE A 52 4.79 14.32 16.55
N PHE A 53 4.40 13.07 16.81
CA PHE A 53 4.25 12.57 18.16
C PHE A 53 5.58 12.51 18.92
N SER A 54 6.69 12.14 18.29
CA SER A 54 8.00 12.15 18.96
C SER A 54 8.47 13.56 19.33
N GLN A 55 8.13 14.58 18.53
CA GLN A 55 8.42 15.99 18.83
C GLN A 55 7.53 16.57 19.93
N LYS A 56 6.28 16.08 20.06
CA LYS A 56 5.30 16.54 21.06
C LYS A 56 5.25 15.65 22.31
N ALA A 57 5.96 14.54 22.32
CA ALA A 57 5.92 13.57 23.42
C ALA A 57 6.43 14.23 24.71
N SER A 58 5.51 14.38 25.67
CA SER A 58 5.85 14.74 27.04
C SER A 58 6.09 13.47 27.84
N GLN A 59 6.98 13.50 28.86
CA GLN A 59 7.37 12.33 29.67
C GLN A 59 6.20 11.60 30.37
N ARG A 60 4.99 12.14 30.35
CA ARG A 60 3.81 11.62 31.07
C ARG A 60 2.82 10.84 30.21
N HIS A 61 2.92 10.88 28.88
CA HIS A 61 2.00 10.17 27.98
C HIS A 61 2.76 9.24 27.03
N VAL A 62 2.46 7.95 27.11
CA VAL A 62 3.00 6.96 26.18
C VAL A 62 2.09 6.93 24.96
N ILE A 63 2.62 7.37 23.82
CA ILE A 63 1.92 7.36 22.54
C ILE A 63 1.62 5.91 22.14
N GLY A 64 0.34 5.60 22.00
CA GLY A 64 -0.15 4.28 21.66
C GLY A 64 -1.09 4.28 20.46
N LYS A 65 -1.63 3.11 20.16
CA LYS A 65 -2.56 2.87 19.05
C LYS A 65 -3.71 3.89 18.96
N THR A 66 -4.34 4.18 20.09
CA THR A 66 -5.49 5.09 20.18
C THR A 66 -5.13 6.52 19.79
N ASP A 67 -3.89 6.97 20.01
CA ASP A 67 -3.44 8.31 19.62
C ASP A 67 -3.35 8.43 18.09
N TYR A 68 -2.84 7.42 17.41
CA TYR A 68 -2.79 7.38 15.94
C TYR A 68 -4.20 7.36 15.35
N GLN A 69 -5.07 6.50 15.89
CA GLN A 69 -6.46 6.40 15.43
C GLN A 69 -7.24 7.70 15.65
N ALA A 70 -7.04 8.37 16.80
CA ALA A 70 -7.65 9.67 17.07
C ALA A 70 -7.15 10.78 16.12
N ALA A 71 -5.96 10.62 15.53
CA ALA A 71 -5.43 11.49 14.50
C ALA A 71 -5.86 11.10 13.07
N GLY A 72 -6.76 10.10 12.92
CA GLY A 72 -7.18 9.59 11.62
C GLY A 72 -6.13 8.75 10.89
N VAL A 73 -5.09 8.29 11.60
CA VAL A 73 -3.97 7.55 11.02
C VAL A 73 -4.08 6.07 11.37
N ILE A 74 -3.98 5.22 10.34
CA ILE A 74 -3.93 3.76 10.48
C ILE A 74 -2.78 3.38 11.40
N TYR A 75 -3.07 2.62 12.45
CA TYR A 75 -2.02 2.13 13.34
C TYR A 75 -1.23 1.01 12.64
N LEU A 76 0.09 1.20 12.54
CA LEU A 76 0.97 0.32 11.78
C LEU A 76 2.12 -0.24 12.67
N PRO A 77 1.95 -1.46 13.19
CA PRO A 77 3.01 -2.17 13.92
C PRO A 77 4.24 -2.38 13.04
N GLU A 78 5.42 -2.52 13.67
CA GLU A 78 6.71 -2.63 12.97
C GLU A 78 6.72 -3.69 11.85
N LYS A 79 6.16 -4.88 12.11
CA LYS A 79 6.10 -5.97 11.14
C LYS A 79 5.20 -5.70 9.92
N ALA A 80 4.34 -4.70 10.01
CA ALA A 80 3.48 -4.28 8.91
C ALA A 80 4.05 -3.06 8.15
N ARG A 81 5.20 -2.52 8.55
CA ARG A 81 5.82 -1.36 7.90
C ARG A 81 6.56 -1.75 6.63
N PHE A 82 6.58 -0.84 5.66
CA PHE A 82 7.32 -1.05 4.41
C PHE A 82 8.82 -1.20 4.67
N SER A 83 9.34 -0.45 5.63
CA SER A 83 10.75 -0.52 6.05
C SER A 83 11.13 -1.91 6.55
N TYR A 84 10.26 -2.58 7.31
CA TYR A 84 10.49 -3.96 7.74
C TYR A 84 10.52 -4.91 6.54
N LEU A 85 9.53 -4.83 5.65
CA LEU A 85 9.45 -5.70 4.48
C LEU A 85 10.68 -5.57 3.55
N LEU A 86 11.23 -4.36 3.40
CA LEU A 86 12.45 -4.10 2.63
C LEU A 86 13.71 -4.70 3.25
N THR A 87 13.74 -4.89 4.57
CA THR A 87 14.89 -5.47 5.28
C THR A 87 14.92 -7.00 5.22
N LEU A 88 13.83 -7.63 4.77
CA LEU A 88 13.76 -9.07 4.66
C LEU A 88 14.69 -9.58 3.55
N PRO A 89 15.52 -10.61 3.82
CA PRO A 89 16.34 -11.19 2.78
C PRO A 89 15.47 -11.92 1.76
N GLU A 90 15.88 -11.90 0.49
CA GLU A 90 15.12 -12.48 -0.63
C GLU A 90 14.89 -14.01 -0.50
N SER A 91 15.67 -14.67 0.37
CA SER A 91 15.51 -16.09 0.74
C SER A 91 14.31 -16.37 1.65
N LYS A 92 13.70 -15.34 2.25
CA LYS A 92 12.47 -15.47 3.05
C LYS A 92 11.25 -15.49 2.13
N ASP A 93 10.17 -16.07 2.64
CA ASP A 93 8.88 -16.05 1.96
C ASP A 93 8.27 -14.63 2.06
N ILE A 94 8.45 -13.84 0.99
CA ILE A 94 8.02 -12.44 0.93
C ILE A 94 6.51 -12.36 0.83
N ALA A 95 5.89 -13.29 0.08
CA ALA A 95 4.43 -13.39 -0.01
C ALA A 95 3.79 -13.57 1.36
N LYS A 96 4.32 -14.49 2.16
CA LYS A 96 3.87 -14.71 3.53
C LYS A 96 4.08 -13.49 4.42
N ALA A 97 5.22 -12.80 4.29
CA ALA A 97 5.48 -11.60 5.08
C ALA A 97 4.48 -10.47 4.77
N ILE A 98 4.15 -10.25 3.48
CA ILE A 98 3.15 -9.25 3.08
C ILE A 98 1.76 -9.66 3.58
N ASN A 99 1.36 -10.93 3.40
CA ASN A 99 0.08 -11.42 3.93
C ASN A 99 -0.04 -11.19 5.44
N GLN A 100 1.03 -11.48 6.19
CA GLN A 100 1.09 -11.23 7.63
C GLN A 100 1.01 -9.74 7.97
N ALA A 101 1.65 -8.87 7.18
CA ALA A 101 1.51 -7.42 7.34
C ALA A 101 0.05 -6.98 7.18
N MET A 102 -0.64 -7.46 6.16
CA MET A 102 -2.06 -7.18 5.94
C MET A 102 -2.93 -7.70 7.09
N ASP A 103 -2.72 -8.94 7.56
CA ASP A 103 -3.42 -9.50 8.71
C ASP A 103 -3.24 -8.65 9.98
N ILE A 104 -2.01 -8.19 10.24
CA ILE A 104 -1.71 -7.34 11.40
C ILE A 104 -2.44 -6.00 11.28
N ILE A 105 -2.46 -5.38 10.09
CA ILE A 105 -3.17 -4.12 9.88
C ILE A 105 -4.66 -4.28 10.14
N GLU A 106 -5.28 -5.35 9.62
CA GLU A 106 -6.70 -5.61 9.85
C GLU A 106 -7.02 -5.89 11.32
N ALA A 107 -6.14 -6.61 12.02
CA ALA A 107 -6.32 -6.91 13.45
C ALA A 107 -6.23 -5.63 14.30
N GLU A 108 -5.38 -4.68 13.90
CA GLU A 108 -5.21 -3.43 14.62
C GLU A 108 -6.22 -2.35 14.23
N ASN A 109 -6.85 -2.44 13.05
CA ASN A 109 -7.73 -1.39 12.54
C ASN A 109 -9.06 -2.02 12.10
N GLU A 110 -10.07 -1.93 12.96
CA GLU A 110 -11.37 -2.60 12.76
C GLU A 110 -12.05 -2.24 11.43
N ASP A 111 -11.88 -1.00 10.98
CA ASP A 111 -12.41 -0.51 9.70
C ASP A 111 -11.76 -1.17 8.47
N LEU A 112 -10.67 -1.90 8.64
CA LEU A 112 -9.96 -2.61 7.56
C LEU A 112 -10.21 -4.12 7.60
N LYS A 113 -11.03 -4.64 8.53
CA LYS A 113 -11.24 -6.08 8.69
C LYS A 113 -11.82 -6.73 7.42
N GLY A 114 -11.09 -7.69 6.84
CA GLY A 114 -11.47 -8.39 5.61
C GLY A 114 -11.40 -7.53 4.35
N VAL A 115 -10.75 -6.37 4.43
CA VAL A 115 -10.69 -5.39 3.34
C VAL A 115 -9.40 -5.55 2.54
N LEU A 116 -8.28 -5.93 3.15
CA LEU A 116 -6.96 -5.96 2.52
C LEU A 116 -6.72 -7.28 1.76
N PRO A 117 -6.08 -7.23 0.58
CA PRO A 117 -5.82 -8.43 -0.21
C PRO A 117 -4.75 -9.30 0.47
N LYS A 118 -4.94 -10.63 0.41
CA LYS A 118 -4.03 -11.62 1.02
C LYS A 118 -3.63 -12.72 0.03
N THR A 119 -3.66 -12.39 -1.26
CA THR A 119 -3.42 -13.33 -2.36
C THR A 119 -1.99 -13.26 -2.90
N TYR A 120 -1.06 -12.68 -2.13
CA TYR A 120 0.34 -12.51 -2.53
C TYR A 120 1.09 -13.83 -2.78
N ASN A 121 0.59 -14.97 -2.30
CA ASN A 121 1.17 -16.30 -2.52
C ASN A 121 1.21 -16.73 -4.01
N ARG A 122 0.46 -16.05 -4.88
CA ARG A 122 0.49 -16.30 -6.33
C ARG A 122 1.72 -15.67 -7.00
N PHE A 123 2.39 -14.74 -6.33
CA PHE A 123 3.50 -14.00 -6.90
C PHE A 123 4.81 -14.73 -6.61
N ARG A 124 5.73 -14.65 -7.56
CA ARG A 124 7.12 -15.06 -7.31
C ARG A 124 7.77 -14.07 -6.34
N ASN A 125 8.64 -14.57 -5.48
CA ASN A 125 9.33 -13.75 -4.48
C ASN A 125 10.06 -12.54 -5.08
N ASN A 126 10.80 -12.74 -6.18
CA ASN A 126 11.54 -11.66 -6.84
C ASN A 126 10.61 -10.54 -7.34
N LEU A 127 9.48 -10.90 -7.93
CA LEU A 127 8.45 -9.95 -8.37
C LEU A 127 7.91 -9.13 -7.19
N LEU A 128 7.66 -9.76 -6.04
CA LEU A 128 7.21 -9.03 -4.84
C LEU A 128 8.29 -8.07 -4.31
N VAL A 129 9.55 -8.48 -4.31
CA VAL A 129 10.67 -7.62 -3.92
C VAL A 129 10.76 -6.40 -4.84
N GLU A 130 10.62 -6.59 -6.14
CA GLU A 130 10.63 -5.51 -7.14
C GLU A 130 9.44 -4.57 -6.95
N LEU A 131 8.24 -5.10 -6.68
CA LEU A 131 7.06 -4.29 -6.39
C LEU A 131 7.18 -3.50 -5.09
N ILE A 132 7.71 -4.10 -4.02
CA ILE A 132 7.95 -3.39 -2.76
C ILE A 132 8.96 -2.24 -3.00
N LYS A 133 10.05 -2.51 -3.73
CA LYS A 133 11.04 -1.48 -4.09
C LYS A 133 10.42 -0.36 -4.91
N LEU A 134 9.56 -0.70 -5.89
CA LEU A 134 8.83 0.26 -6.72
C LEU A 134 7.94 1.17 -5.86
N MET A 135 7.10 0.60 -4.99
CA MET A 135 6.22 1.38 -4.12
C MET A 135 7.01 2.20 -3.10
N SER A 136 8.13 1.68 -2.61
CA SER A 136 9.03 2.45 -1.73
C SER A 136 9.70 3.64 -2.42
N SER A 137 9.70 3.72 -3.75
CA SER A 137 10.24 4.88 -4.48
C SER A 137 9.29 6.10 -4.46
N ILE A 138 8.05 5.93 -4.02
CA ILE A 138 7.11 7.03 -3.80
C ILE A 138 7.65 7.89 -2.65
N PRO A 139 7.88 9.21 -2.87
CA PRO A 139 8.41 10.09 -1.84
C PRO A 139 7.53 10.11 -0.58
N GLU A 140 8.15 10.02 0.61
CA GLU A 140 7.41 10.10 1.88
C GLU A 140 6.72 11.46 2.03
N ASP A 141 7.40 12.53 1.63
CA ASP A 141 6.96 13.92 1.72
C ASP A 141 6.01 14.33 0.58
N ILE A 142 5.55 13.38 -0.24
CA ILE A 142 4.55 13.68 -1.27
C ILE A 142 3.33 14.31 -0.59
N GLU A 143 3.00 15.54 -1.01
CA GLU A 143 1.98 16.39 -0.41
C GLU A 143 0.60 16.12 -1.04
N GLY A 144 -0.46 16.46 -0.28
CA GLY A 144 -1.83 16.46 -0.77
C GLY A 144 -2.40 15.09 -1.14
N ASP A 145 -3.22 15.08 -2.18
CA ASP A 145 -4.00 13.96 -2.69
C ASP A 145 -3.20 12.98 -3.57
N ALA A 146 -1.87 13.10 -3.62
CA ALA A 146 -1.05 12.40 -4.59
C ALA A 146 -1.16 10.86 -4.51
N PHE A 147 -1.27 10.29 -3.31
CA PHE A 147 -1.53 8.85 -3.16
C PHE A 147 -2.91 8.45 -3.70
N GLY A 148 -3.94 9.25 -3.43
CA GLY A 148 -5.27 9.05 -4.01
C GLY A 148 -5.24 9.11 -5.54
N ARG A 149 -4.51 10.06 -6.11
CA ARG A 149 -4.33 10.17 -7.56
C ARG A 149 -3.57 8.99 -8.16
N ILE A 150 -2.47 8.54 -7.56
CA ILE A 150 -1.74 7.33 -7.99
C ILE A 150 -2.66 6.12 -7.93
N TYR A 151 -3.43 5.98 -6.87
CA TYR A 151 -4.34 4.87 -6.69
C TYR A 151 -5.46 4.86 -7.75
N GLU A 152 -6.13 5.99 -7.96
CA GLU A 152 -7.15 6.16 -9.01
C GLU A 152 -6.59 5.95 -10.42
N TYR A 153 -5.35 6.41 -10.67
CA TYR A 153 -4.68 6.17 -11.94
C TYR A 153 -4.51 4.67 -12.19
N PHE A 154 -4.01 3.91 -11.20
CA PHE A 154 -3.88 2.47 -11.29
C PHE A 154 -5.24 1.77 -11.47
N LEU A 155 -6.27 2.22 -10.75
CA LEU A 155 -7.64 1.71 -10.93
C LEU A 155 -8.13 1.88 -12.36
N GLY A 156 -8.00 3.08 -12.92
CA GLY A 156 -8.41 3.36 -14.29
C GLY A 156 -7.66 2.48 -15.29
N LYS A 157 -6.35 2.33 -15.13
CA LYS A 157 -5.52 1.49 -16.00
C LYS A 157 -5.86 0.01 -15.92
N PHE A 158 -6.05 -0.55 -14.71
CA PHE A 158 -6.47 -1.93 -14.56
C PHE A 158 -7.87 -2.16 -15.14
N ALA A 159 -8.81 -1.23 -14.95
CA ALA A 159 -10.15 -1.34 -15.54
C ALA A 159 -10.12 -1.34 -17.08
N MET A 160 -9.24 -0.53 -17.69
CA MET A 160 -9.03 -0.55 -19.15
C MET A 160 -8.44 -1.87 -19.64
N ASN A 161 -7.52 -2.46 -18.88
CA ASN A 161 -6.85 -3.72 -19.22
C ASN A 161 -7.71 -4.97 -18.98
N GLU A 162 -8.66 -4.93 -18.04
CA GLU A 162 -9.56 -6.04 -17.70
C GLU A 162 -10.81 -6.11 -18.58
N GLY A 163 -11.13 -5.03 -19.31
CA GLY A 163 -12.17 -5.01 -20.34
C GLY A 163 -13.56 -5.42 -19.85
N THR A 164 -14.33 -4.49 -19.26
CA THR A 164 -15.80 -4.59 -19.06
C THR A 164 -16.36 -5.97 -18.66
N GLN A 165 -15.67 -6.74 -17.83
CA GLN A 165 -16.31 -7.82 -17.06
C GLN A 165 -16.43 -7.35 -15.62
N GLY A 166 -17.55 -6.65 -15.37
CA GLY A 166 -17.98 -6.25 -14.06
C GLY A 166 -18.28 -7.47 -13.19
N GLY A 167 -17.74 -7.44 -11.98
CA GLY A 167 -18.03 -8.40 -10.93
C GLY A 167 -17.12 -8.12 -9.74
N ASP A 168 -17.67 -7.45 -8.73
CA ASP A 168 -17.07 -7.13 -7.42
C ASP A 168 -16.10 -5.93 -7.32
N SER A 169 -16.52 -4.77 -7.82
CA SER A 169 -15.86 -3.46 -7.62
C SER A 169 -15.96 -2.89 -6.19
N LEU A 170 -16.44 -3.64 -5.20
CA LEU A 170 -16.71 -3.12 -3.84
C LEU A 170 -15.45 -2.77 -3.04
N HIS A 171 -14.35 -3.51 -3.22
CA HIS A 171 -13.11 -3.28 -2.46
C HIS A 171 -12.30 -2.07 -2.95
N PRO A 172 -12.10 -1.86 -4.27
CA PRO A 172 -11.30 -0.75 -4.76
C PRO A 172 -11.82 0.64 -4.37
N HIS A 173 -13.14 0.85 -4.38
CA HIS A 173 -13.76 2.13 -4.01
C HIS A 173 -13.59 2.47 -2.53
N ARG A 174 -13.61 1.47 -1.65
CA ARG A 174 -13.38 1.67 -0.21
C ARG A 174 -11.96 2.16 0.06
N TRP A 175 -10.95 1.59 -0.61
CA TRP A 175 -9.55 2.00 -0.43
C TRP A 175 -9.33 3.42 -0.96
N SER A 176 -9.90 3.77 -2.12
CA SER A 176 -9.85 5.13 -2.66
C SER A 176 -10.36 6.19 -1.68
N SER A 177 -11.49 5.92 -1.02
CA SER A 177 -12.06 6.84 -0.02
C SER A 177 -11.16 7.09 1.19
N LEU A 178 -10.30 6.13 1.55
CA LEU A 178 -9.32 6.29 2.63
C LEU A 178 -8.09 7.09 2.19
N LEU A 179 -7.79 7.12 0.90
CA LEU A 179 -6.63 7.83 0.33
C LEU A 179 -6.92 9.29 -0.02
N SER A 180 -8.21 9.65 -0.09
CA SER A 180 -8.67 11.00 -0.45
C SER A 180 -8.96 11.89 0.78
N GLN A 181 -8.67 11.41 1.98
CA GLN A 181 -8.78 12.13 3.26
C GLN A 181 -7.41 12.62 3.72
#